data_AF-A0AAT9LLW0-F1
#
_entry.id   AF-A0AAT9LLW0-F1
#
_cell.length_a   1.000
_cell.length_b   1.000
_cell.length_c   1.000
_cell.angle_alpha   90.00
_cell.angle_beta   90.00
_cell.angle_gamma   90.00
#
_symmetry.space_group_name_H-M   'P 1'
#
loop_
_entity.id
_entity.type
_entity.pdbx_description
1 polymer ?
#
loop_
_entity_poly.entity_id
_entity_poly.type
_entity_poly.pdbx_seq_one_letter_code
_entity_poly.pdbx_strand_id
1 'polypeptide(L)'
;MADRAIWYVSYGSNMHADRLAIYLSGGTPPGGNRTYPGARDPRPPRRSAAVWLPGGVYFATHSPVWHGGRAFYDPTLPGQAAARGWLISTQQFSDITAQEMYREPGVDLDLADVLTTGRAQLGDGRYETLLCPGYRDGVPMVTFTAPWHAADVPTVAPSLPYLRMLGAGLIAAHGWDAHKAAVYLAGLDGATAWRPDSLAHHLDGTPRLTMSRESGTGP
;
A
#
# COMPACT_ATOMS: atom_id res chain seq x y z
N MET A 1 26.52 7.61 -13.28
CA MET A 1 25.95 6.31 -13.72
C MET A 1 24.47 6.54 -13.97
N ALA A 2 23.91 6.05 -15.07
CA ALA A 2 22.48 6.23 -15.33
C ALA A 2 21.68 5.59 -14.19
N ASP A 3 20.75 6.34 -13.60
CA ASP A 3 19.90 5.86 -12.51
C ASP A 3 19.03 4.70 -13.01
N ARG A 4 19.26 3.51 -12.46
CA ARG A 4 18.64 2.26 -12.91
C ARG A 4 17.14 2.32 -12.58
N ALA A 5 16.30 1.93 -13.52
CA ALA A 5 14.87 1.85 -13.25
C ALA A 5 14.54 0.56 -12.48
N ILE A 6 13.54 0.65 -11.61
CA ILE A 6 12.91 -0.49 -10.94
C ILE A 6 11.39 -0.35 -10.98
N TRP A 7 10.68 -1.46 -10.82
CA TRP A 7 9.27 -1.45 -10.49
C TRP A 7 9.10 -1.48 -8.97
N TYR A 8 8.82 -0.34 -8.36
CA TYR A 8 8.36 -0.32 -6.97
C TYR A 8 6.94 -0.90 -6.92
N VAL A 9 6.78 -2.07 -6.29
CA VAL A 9 5.49 -2.74 -6.18
C VAL A 9 4.88 -2.43 -4.82
N SER A 10 3.84 -1.62 -4.80
CA SER A 10 3.08 -1.33 -3.58
C SER A 10 1.86 -2.22 -3.48
N TYR A 11 1.68 -2.86 -2.33
CA TYR A 11 0.47 -3.58 -1.93
C TYR A 11 -0.35 -2.82 -0.85
N GLY A 12 0.14 -1.63 -0.47
CA GLY A 12 -0.40 -0.79 0.60
C GLY A 12 -0.95 0.53 0.08
N SER A 13 -0.94 1.57 0.93
CA SER A 13 -1.55 2.88 0.56
C SER A 13 -0.89 3.55 -0.65
N ASN A 14 0.38 3.24 -0.94
CA ASN A 14 1.08 3.81 -2.09
C ASN A 14 0.61 3.19 -3.42
N MET A 15 -0.38 2.28 -3.43
CA MET A 15 -1.14 1.96 -4.64
C MET A 15 -1.95 3.16 -5.15
N HIS A 16 -2.33 4.08 -4.26
CA HIS A 16 -3.00 5.32 -4.62
C HIS A 16 -1.99 6.35 -5.15
N ALA A 17 -2.27 6.93 -6.32
CA ALA A 17 -1.34 7.85 -7.00
C ALA A 17 -1.02 9.08 -6.15
N ASP A 18 -2.04 9.76 -5.61
CA ASP A 18 -1.84 10.95 -4.79
C ASP A 18 -1.10 10.65 -3.48
N ARG A 19 -1.24 9.42 -2.96
CA ARG A 19 -0.52 9.00 -1.78
C ARG A 19 0.96 8.84 -2.10
N LEU A 20 1.29 8.15 -3.19
CA LEU A 20 2.66 8.02 -3.66
C LEU A 20 3.27 9.39 -4.01
N ALA A 21 2.49 10.29 -4.63
CA ALA A 21 2.95 11.62 -4.99
C ALA A 21 3.51 12.39 -3.78
N ILE A 22 2.90 12.26 -2.60
CA ILE A 22 3.40 12.90 -1.37
C ILE A 22 4.81 12.40 -0.98
N TYR A 23 5.11 11.10 -1.17
CA TYR A 23 6.45 10.58 -0.90
C TYR A 23 7.48 11.08 -1.92
N LEU A 24 7.06 11.49 -3.11
CA LEU A 24 7.92 12.00 -4.18
C LEU A 24 8.09 13.53 -4.09
N SER A 25 7.00 14.29 -4.05
CA SER A 25 7.02 15.76 -4.03
C SER A 25 7.15 16.36 -2.64
N GLY A 26 6.95 15.56 -1.59
CA GLY A 26 6.80 16.05 -0.22
C GLY A 26 5.44 16.68 0.03
N GLY A 27 5.24 17.11 1.28
CA GLY A 27 4.03 17.80 1.74
C GLY A 27 3.24 17.04 2.80
N THR A 28 2.06 17.56 3.13
CA THR A 28 1.19 17.00 4.17
C THR A 28 -0.11 16.50 3.53
N PRO A 29 -0.47 15.21 3.66
CA PRO A 29 -1.73 14.70 3.14
C PRO A 29 -2.91 15.44 3.77
N PRO A 30 -4.02 15.65 3.03
CA PRO A 30 -5.25 16.21 3.58
C PRO A 30 -5.70 15.46 4.84
N GLY A 31 -5.92 16.19 5.94
CA GLY A 31 -6.33 15.62 7.23
C GLY A 31 -5.24 14.83 7.97
N GLY A 32 -3.99 14.83 7.48
CA GLY A 32 -2.85 14.22 8.15
C GLY A 32 -2.03 15.22 8.95
N ASN A 33 -1.38 14.73 10.00
CA ASN A 33 -0.49 15.53 10.86
C ASN A 33 1.00 15.33 10.55
N ARG A 34 1.33 14.46 9.59
CA ARG A 34 2.71 14.13 9.22
C ARG A 34 3.08 14.84 7.92
N THR A 35 4.11 15.68 7.98
CA THR A 35 4.78 16.23 6.80
C THR A 35 5.80 15.24 6.27
N TYR A 36 5.83 15.08 4.95
CA TYR A 36 6.77 14.24 4.23
C TYR A 36 7.83 15.11 3.55
N PRO A 37 9.13 14.78 3.66
CA PRO A 37 10.20 15.55 3.04
C PRO A 37 10.16 15.48 1.50
N GLY A 38 9.62 14.39 0.94
CA GLY A 38 9.69 14.12 -0.50
C GLY A 38 11.00 13.43 -0.90
N ALA A 39 11.08 13.02 -2.16
CA ALA A 39 12.27 12.42 -2.73
C ALA A 39 13.16 13.50 -3.36
N ARG A 40 14.45 13.18 -3.51
CA ARG A 40 15.41 14.03 -4.25
C ARG A 40 14.96 14.27 -5.70
N ASP A 41 14.31 13.27 -6.31
CA ASP A 41 13.65 13.38 -7.60
C ASP A 41 12.12 13.34 -7.44
N PRO A 42 11.43 14.50 -7.52
CA PRO A 42 10.00 14.60 -7.29
C PRO A 42 9.16 14.24 -8.53
N ARG A 43 9.77 13.84 -9.65
CA ARG A 43 9.04 13.52 -10.88
C ARG A 43 8.07 12.35 -10.66
N PRO A 44 6.90 12.36 -11.30
CA PRO A 44 5.95 11.25 -11.19
C PRO A 44 6.56 9.95 -11.75
N PRO A 45 6.03 8.77 -11.35
CA PRO A 45 6.44 7.49 -11.93
C PRO A 45 6.30 7.50 -13.46
N ARG A 46 7.28 6.91 -14.15
CA ARG A 46 7.32 6.88 -15.61
C ARG A 46 6.15 6.10 -16.20
N ARG A 47 5.76 5.03 -15.52
CA ARG A 47 4.63 4.15 -15.86
C ARG A 47 4.05 3.55 -14.58
N SER A 48 2.82 3.04 -14.67
CA SER A 48 2.23 2.22 -13.62
C SER A 48 1.52 1.01 -14.23
N ALA A 49 1.39 -0.07 -13.47
CA ALA A 49 0.66 -1.25 -13.91
C ALA A 49 0.06 -2.04 -12.73
N ALA A 50 -1.07 -2.70 -12.96
CA ALA A 50 -1.55 -3.78 -12.10
C ALA A 50 -0.49 -4.88 -11.98
N VAL A 51 -0.28 -5.37 -10.75
CA VAL A 51 0.64 -6.46 -10.44
C VAL A 51 -0.07 -7.45 -9.51
N TRP A 52 0.17 -8.74 -9.72
CA TRP A 52 -0.16 -9.80 -8.78
C TRP A 52 1.13 -10.39 -8.25
N LEU A 53 1.25 -10.48 -6.93
CA LEU A 53 2.38 -11.09 -6.24
C LEU A 53 1.96 -12.45 -5.66
N PRO A 54 2.78 -13.50 -5.74
CA PRO A 54 2.51 -14.75 -5.02
C PRO A 54 2.57 -14.49 -3.51
N GLY A 55 1.62 -14.99 -2.74
CA GLY A 55 1.55 -14.66 -1.32
C GLY A 55 0.27 -13.94 -0.93
N GLY A 56 0.30 -13.25 0.20
CA GLY A 56 -0.86 -12.57 0.76
C GLY A 56 -0.49 -11.27 1.46
N VAL A 57 -1.48 -10.38 1.55
CA VAL A 57 -1.44 -9.20 2.41
C VAL A 57 -2.17 -9.53 3.71
N TYR A 58 -1.58 -9.11 4.82
CA TYR A 58 -2.18 -9.22 6.15
C TYR A 58 -2.12 -7.88 6.89
N PHE A 59 -3.04 -7.66 7.82
CA PHE A 59 -3.09 -6.46 8.64
C PHE A 59 -2.63 -6.73 10.06
N ALA A 60 -1.55 -6.07 10.47
CA ALA A 60 -1.00 -6.19 11.81
C ALA A 60 -0.46 -4.84 12.31
N THR A 61 -0.19 -4.75 13.61
CA THR A 61 0.33 -3.55 14.31
C THR A 61 -0.57 -2.31 14.18
N HIS A 62 -0.55 -1.42 15.18
CA HIS A 62 -1.34 -0.20 15.09
C HIS A 62 -0.62 0.90 14.29
N SER A 63 -1.29 1.51 13.31
CA SER A 63 -0.83 2.70 12.60
C SER A 63 -1.37 3.97 13.26
N PRO A 64 -0.51 4.92 13.69
CA PRO A 64 -0.98 6.21 14.18
C PRO A 64 -1.54 7.10 13.07
N VAL A 65 -1.15 6.90 11.81
CA VAL A 65 -1.68 7.67 10.67
C VAL A 65 -3.07 7.16 10.29
N TRP A 66 -3.25 5.84 10.33
CA TRP A 66 -4.46 5.19 9.84
C TRP A 66 -5.42 4.76 10.94
N HIS A 67 -5.03 4.85 12.21
CA HIS A 67 -5.86 4.48 13.37
C HIS A 67 -6.41 3.05 13.28
N GLY A 68 -5.55 2.09 12.92
CA GLY A 68 -5.90 0.68 12.73
C GLY A 68 -4.71 -0.15 12.24
N GLY A 69 -4.97 -1.40 11.89
CA GLY A 69 -4.01 -2.32 11.29
C GLY A 69 -3.41 -1.79 10.00
N ARG A 70 -2.09 -1.93 9.83
CA ARG A 70 -1.41 -1.58 8.58
C ARG A 70 -1.10 -2.83 7.77
N ALA A 71 -1.04 -2.67 6.44
CA ALA A 71 -0.78 -3.77 5.52
C ALA A 71 0.70 -4.18 5.54
N PHE A 72 0.94 -5.48 5.63
CA PHE A 72 2.21 -6.13 5.36
C PHE A 72 2.00 -7.22 4.32
N TYR A 73 3.08 -7.63 3.66
CA TYR A 73 3.05 -8.66 2.65
C TYR A 73 3.92 -9.84 3.08
N ASP A 74 3.38 -11.04 2.89
CA ASP A 74 4.07 -12.29 3.17
C ASP A 74 4.05 -13.17 1.90
N PRO A 75 5.20 -13.40 1.25
CA PRO A 75 5.29 -14.23 0.06
C PRO A 75 5.03 -15.73 0.33
N THR A 76 4.98 -16.14 1.61
CA THR A 76 4.77 -17.55 1.99
C THR A 76 3.31 -17.92 2.20
N LEU A 77 2.42 -16.93 2.29
CA LEU A 77 0.98 -17.17 2.39
C LEU A 77 0.44 -17.81 1.09
N PRO A 78 -0.60 -18.63 1.17
CA PRO A 78 -1.26 -19.12 -0.03
C PRO A 78 -1.97 -17.98 -0.76
N GLY A 79 -2.01 -18.04 -2.09
CA GLY A 79 -2.80 -17.13 -2.91
C GLY A 79 -1.98 -16.08 -3.65
N GLN A 80 -2.63 -14.96 -3.96
CA GLN A 80 -2.01 -13.84 -4.67
C GLN A 80 -2.44 -12.50 -4.06
N ALA A 81 -1.48 -11.62 -3.87
CA ALA A 81 -1.68 -10.24 -3.44
C ALA A 81 -1.80 -9.32 -4.65
N ALA A 82 -2.93 -8.64 -4.77
CA ALA A 82 -3.12 -7.53 -5.71
C ALA A 82 -2.29 -6.32 -5.25
N ALA A 83 -1.52 -5.78 -6.19
CA ALA A 83 -0.62 -4.68 -5.97
C ALA A 83 -0.59 -3.73 -7.19
N ARG A 84 0.12 -2.62 -7.05
CA ARG A 84 0.43 -1.70 -8.13
C ARG A 84 1.93 -1.52 -8.27
N GLY A 85 2.44 -1.77 -9.46
CA GLY A 85 3.83 -1.45 -9.82
C GLY A 85 3.94 -0.01 -10.31
N TRP A 86 4.99 0.67 -9.87
CA TRP A 86 5.39 2.01 -10.30
C TRP A 86 6.80 1.96 -10.88
N LEU A 87 6.95 2.30 -12.16
CA LEU A 87 8.26 2.34 -12.80
C LEU A 87 8.96 3.65 -12.40
N ILE A 88 9.87 3.55 -11.44
CA ILE A 88 10.60 4.67 -10.85
C ILE A 88 12.10 4.40 -10.90
N SER A 89 12.90 5.38 -10.51
CA SER A 89 14.34 5.18 -10.39
C SER A 89 14.74 4.53 -9.06
N THR A 90 15.92 3.92 -8.98
CA THR A 90 16.45 3.37 -7.72
C THR A 90 16.60 4.47 -6.66
N GLN A 91 16.96 5.69 -7.07
CA GLN A 91 17.04 6.84 -6.16
C GLN A 91 15.66 7.18 -5.54
N GLN A 92 14.63 7.27 -6.38
CA GLN A 92 13.26 7.52 -5.91
C GLN A 92 12.79 6.41 -4.96
N PHE A 93 13.07 5.15 -5.29
CA PHE A 93 12.73 4.02 -4.41
C PHE A 93 13.46 4.09 -3.06
N SER A 94 14.75 4.45 -3.07
CA SER A 94 15.55 4.59 -1.86
C SER A 94 14.97 5.67 -0.94
N ASP A 95 14.57 6.81 -1.51
CA ASP A 95 13.98 7.92 -0.76
C ASP A 95 12.57 7.62 -0.24
N ILE A 96 11.74 6.90 -1.01
CA ILE A 96 10.44 6.40 -0.54
C ILE A 96 10.65 5.45 0.64
N THR A 97 11.58 4.52 0.49
CA THR A 97 11.87 3.49 1.50
C THR A 97 12.40 4.11 2.80
N ALA A 98 13.31 5.09 2.71
CA ALA A 98 13.80 5.85 3.85
C ALA A 98 12.66 6.49 4.64
N GLN A 99 11.72 7.15 3.96
CA GLN A 99 10.56 7.79 4.61
C GLN A 99 9.62 6.79 5.30
N GLU A 100 9.43 5.60 4.72
CA GLU A 100 8.64 4.52 5.32
C GLU A 100 9.33 3.91 6.55
N MET A 101 10.66 3.91 6.55
CA MET A 101 11.51 3.53 7.69
C MET A 101 11.71 4.65 8.71
N TYR A 102 11.04 5.80 8.55
CA TYR A 102 11.18 6.99 9.42
C TYR A 102 12.60 7.59 9.43
N ARG A 103 13.28 7.56 8.29
CA ARG A 103 14.60 8.15 8.06
C ARG A 103 14.50 9.30 7.06
N GLU A 104 15.51 10.16 7.05
CA GLU A 104 15.65 11.20 6.03
C GLU A 104 16.06 10.60 4.67
N PRO A 105 15.43 11.02 3.57
CA PRO A 105 15.92 10.78 2.21
C PRO A 105 17.36 11.29 2.01
N GLY A 106 18.08 10.71 1.04
CA GLY A 106 19.40 11.21 0.69
C GLY A 106 20.48 10.15 0.46
N VAL A 107 20.19 8.90 0.82
CA VAL A 107 21.13 7.78 0.66
C VAL A 107 20.52 6.74 -0.28
N ASP A 108 21.31 6.31 -1.25
CA ASP A 108 20.90 5.24 -2.17
C ASP A 108 21.04 3.88 -1.47
N LEU A 109 19.98 3.07 -1.55
CA LEU A 109 20.01 1.70 -1.05
C LEU A 109 20.90 0.82 -1.93
N ASP A 110 21.72 -0.02 -1.30
CA ASP A 110 22.34 -1.13 -2.01
C ASP A 110 21.28 -2.23 -2.24
N LEU A 111 20.93 -2.46 -3.51
CA LEU A 111 19.96 -3.46 -3.91
C LEU A 111 20.63 -4.79 -4.32
N ALA A 112 21.96 -4.91 -4.25
CA ALA A 112 22.67 -6.10 -4.72
C ALA A 112 22.15 -7.39 -4.08
N ASP A 113 21.99 -7.40 -2.75
CA ASP A 113 21.52 -8.56 -2.00
C ASP A 113 20.09 -8.93 -2.39
N VAL A 114 19.14 -8.00 -2.33
CA VAL A 114 17.73 -8.30 -2.65
C VAL A 114 17.56 -8.76 -4.11
N LEU A 115 18.37 -8.24 -5.04
CA LEU A 115 18.33 -8.65 -6.44
C LEU A 115 18.97 -10.01 -6.69
N THR A 116 19.89 -10.45 -5.82
CA THR A 116 20.60 -11.73 -5.97
C THR A 116 19.91 -12.86 -5.21
N THR A 117 19.44 -12.59 -3.99
CA THR A 117 18.88 -13.58 -3.07
C THR A 117 17.35 -13.52 -3.01
N GLY A 118 16.74 -12.45 -3.53
CA GLY A 118 15.31 -12.19 -3.43
C GLY A 118 14.88 -11.46 -2.15
N ARG A 119 15.77 -11.29 -1.17
CA ARG A 119 15.45 -10.70 0.14
C ARG A 119 16.65 -10.01 0.79
N ALA A 120 16.45 -8.83 1.37
CA ALA A 120 17.45 -8.17 2.21
C ALA A 120 16.78 -7.46 3.39
N GLN A 121 17.30 -7.65 4.61
CA GLN A 121 16.84 -6.93 5.80
C GLN A 121 17.80 -5.79 6.11
N LEU A 122 17.26 -4.58 6.18
CA LEU A 122 17.98 -3.31 6.31
C LEU A 122 17.98 -2.77 7.75
N GLY A 123 17.25 -3.41 8.67
CA GLY A 123 17.07 -2.98 10.06
C GLY A 123 16.07 -3.84 10.83
N ASP A 124 15.73 -3.41 12.05
CA ASP A 124 14.84 -4.09 13.00
C ASP A 124 13.39 -3.54 13.04
N GLY A 125 13.14 -2.41 12.39
CA GLY A 125 11.83 -1.81 12.20
C GLY A 125 10.84 -2.60 11.31
N ARG A 126 9.61 -2.08 11.26
CA ARG A 126 8.44 -2.78 10.66
C ARG A 126 8.46 -2.89 9.14
N TYR A 127 9.17 -2.03 8.42
CA TYR A 127 9.25 -2.07 6.95
C TYR A 127 10.69 -2.24 6.48
N GLU A 128 11.50 -2.93 7.30
CA GLU A 128 12.94 -3.04 7.08
C GLU A 128 13.36 -4.17 6.15
N THR A 129 12.43 -4.91 5.54
CA THR A 129 12.77 -6.04 4.67
C THR A 129 12.40 -5.74 3.24
N LEU A 130 13.40 -5.65 2.37
CA LEU A 130 13.22 -5.63 0.92
C LEU A 130 12.97 -7.03 0.39
N LEU A 131 12.10 -7.12 -0.62
CA LEU A 131 11.86 -8.34 -1.41
C LEU A 131 11.92 -8.03 -2.90
N CYS A 132 12.47 -8.97 -3.67
CA CYS A 132 12.42 -8.97 -5.13
C CYS A 132 11.57 -10.16 -5.60
N PRO A 133 10.23 -10.02 -5.73
CA PRO A 133 9.35 -11.11 -6.13
C PRO A 133 9.49 -11.53 -7.60
N GLY A 134 10.26 -10.81 -8.41
CA GLY A 134 10.51 -11.16 -9.80
C GLY A 134 10.86 -9.96 -10.68
N TYR A 135 10.68 -10.14 -11.99
CA TYR A 135 11.00 -9.13 -13.00
C TYR A 135 9.79 -8.88 -13.90
N ARG A 136 9.63 -7.64 -14.36
CA ARG A 136 8.65 -7.24 -15.37
C ARG A 136 9.36 -6.49 -16.48
N ASP A 137 9.23 -6.97 -17.72
CA ASP A 137 9.88 -6.38 -18.89
C ASP A 137 11.41 -6.23 -18.71
N GLY A 138 12.05 -7.20 -18.06
CA GLY A 138 13.48 -7.18 -17.74
C GLY A 138 13.89 -6.23 -16.60
N VAL A 139 12.94 -5.54 -15.97
CA VAL A 139 13.17 -4.61 -14.86
C VAL A 139 12.77 -5.27 -13.54
N PRO A 140 13.59 -5.23 -12.48
CA PRO A 140 13.27 -5.88 -11.21
C PRO A 140 12.06 -5.23 -10.54
N MET A 141 11.19 -6.07 -9.98
CA MET A 141 10.12 -5.66 -9.08
C MET A 141 10.66 -5.70 -7.65
N VAL A 142 10.54 -4.60 -6.93
CA VAL A 142 11.03 -4.49 -5.54
C VAL A 142 9.92 -3.94 -4.66
N THR A 143 9.76 -4.51 -3.48
CA THR A 143 8.88 -4.02 -2.42
C THR A 143 9.63 -4.04 -1.08
N PHE A 144 9.06 -3.41 -0.06
CA PHE A 144 9.46 -3.55 1.34
C PHE A 144 8.29 -4.07 2.18
N THR A 145 8.58 -4.82 3.23
CA THR A 145 7.62 -5.41 4.18
C THR A 145 8.28 -5.63 5.54
N ALA A 146 7.56 -6.27 6.46
CA ALA A 146 8.08 -6.67 7.77
C ALA A 146 9.07 -7.84 7.69
N PRO A 147 9.99 -7.95 8.67
CA PRO A 147 10.91 -9.09 8.73
C PRO A 147 10.21 -10.40 9.15
N TRP A 148 9.06 -10.33 9.82
CA TRP A 148 8.29 -11.49 10.30
C TRP A 148 7.20 -11.96 9.32
N HIS A 149 6.78 -13.21 9.48
CA HIS A 149 5.66 -13.79 8.75
C HIS A 149 4.32 -13.41 9.37
N ALA A 150 3.23 -13.60 8.61
CA ALA A 150 1.88 -13.33 9.10
C ALA A 150 1.54 -14.12 10.37
N ALA A 151 2.03 -15.35 10.48
CA ALA A 151 1.79 -16.23 11.63
C ALA A 151 2.50 -15.78 12.92
N ASP A 152 3.51 -14.91 12.82
CA ASP A 152 4.36 -14.51 13.96
C ASP A 152 3.81 -13.29 14.72
N VAL A 153 2.74 -12.67 14.23
CA VAL A 153 2.21 -11.41 14.76
C VAL A 153 0.68 -11.42 14.82
N PRO A 154 0.06 -10.95 15.91
CA PRO A 154 -1.39 -10.86 15.98
C PRO A 154 -1.94 -9.87 14.95
N THR A 155 -3.03 -10.27 14.31
CA THR A 155 -3.76 -9.40 13.39
C THR A 155 -4.38 -8.21 14.12
N VAL A 156 -4.43 -7.06 13.43
CA VAL A 156 -5.12 -5.85 13.90
C VAL A 156 -6.05 -5.40 12.78
N ALA A 157 -7.33 -5.17 13.09
CA ALA A 157 -8.29 -4.73 12.09
C ALA A 157 -7.89 -3.39 11.46
N PRO A 158 -7.86 -3.27 10.13
CA PRO A 158 -7.65 -1.98 9.48
C PRO A 158 -8.86 -1.06 9.69
N SER A 159 -8.61 0.24 9.66
CA SER A 159 -9.68 1.24 9.75
C SER A 159 -10.37 1.45 8.41
N LEU A 160 -11.60 1.96 8.43
CA LEU A 160 -12.34 2.30 7.21
C LEU A 160 -11.60 3.33 6.33
N PRO A 161 -11.04 4.44 6.86
CA PRO A 161 -10.27 5.37 6.04
C PRO A 161 -9.09 4.71 5.32
N TYR A 162 -8.43 3.74 5.98
CA TYR A 162 -7.33 3.02 5.37
C TYR A 162 -7.79 2.06 4.27
N LEU A 163 -8.87 1.31 4.51
CA LEU A 163 -9.46 0.44 3.48
C LEU A 163 -9.97 1.24 2.27
N ARG A 164 -10.50 2.45 2.47
CA ARG A 164 -10.84 3.36 1.37
C ARG A 164 -9.63 3.73 0.52
N MET A 165 -8.51 4.05 1.18
CA MET A 165 -7.25 4.37 0.49
C MET A 165 -6.74 3.16 -0.32
N LEU A 166 -6.75 1.96 0.25
CA LEU A 166 -6.35 0.73 -0.44
C LEU A 166 -7.31 0.41 -1.60
N GLY A 167 -8.62 0.48 -1.37
CA GLY A 167 -9.65 0.20 -2.35
C GLY A 167 -9.56 1.13 -3.56
N ALA A 168 -9.40 2.44 -3.34
CA ALA A 168 -9.20 3.41 -4.41
C ALA A 168 -7.93 3.11 -5.23
N GLY A 169 -6.83 2.70 -4.57
CA GLY A 169 -5.62 2.25 -5.24
C GLY A 169 -5.82 1.00 -6.11
N LEU A 170 -6.55 0.01 -5.60
CA LEU A 170 -6.86 -1.24 -6.31
C LEU A 170 -7.78 -1.00 -7.52
N ILE A 171 -8.85 -0.23 -7.33
CA ILE A 171 -9.79 0.17 -8.39
C ILE A 171 -9.01 0.87 -9.52
N ALA A 172 -8.19 1.86 -9.19
CA ALA A 172 -7.43 2.61 -10.18
C ALA A 172 -6.37 1.76 -10.89
N ALA A 173 -5.74 0.81 -10.21
CA ALA A 173 -4.68 -0.01 -10.81
C ALA A 173 -5.22 -1.15 -11.68
N HIS A 174 -6.28 -1.83 -11.21
CA HIS A 174 -6.80 -3.05 -11.82
C HIS A 174 -8.09 -2.85 -12.62
N GLY A 175 -8.69 -1.65 -12.59
CA GLY A 175 -9.97 -1.39 -13.25
C GLY A 175 -11.14 -2.16 -12.61
N TRP A 176 -11.05 -2.46 -11.32
CA TRP A 176 -12.12 -3.14 -10.59
C TRP A 176 -13.26 -2.18 -10.24
N ASP A 177 -14.44 -2.74 -10.05
CA ASP A 177 -15.51 -2.04 -9.33
C ASP A 177 -15.28 -2.08 -7.81
N ALA A 178 -16.06 -1.29 -7.07
CA ALA A 178 -15.98 -1.23 -5.62
C ALA A 178 -16.30 -2.55 -4.94
N HIS A 179 -17.25 -3.32 -5.47
CA HIS A 179 -17.64 -4.61 -4.90
C HIS A 179 -16.48 -5.61 -4.95
N LYS A 180 -15.81 -5.74 -6.10
CA LYS A 180 -14.65 -6.61 -6.27
C LYS A 180 -13.48 -6.18 -5.37
N ALA A 181 -13.22 -4.87 -5.26
CA ALA A 181 -12.21 -4.36 -4.34
C ALA A 181 -12.56 -4.65 -2.88
N ALA A 182 -13.83 -4.52 -2.50
CA ALA A 182 -14.30 -4.81 -1.15
C ALA A 182 -14.23 -6.29 -0.79
N VAL A 183 -14.62 -7.18 -1.71
CA VAL A 183 -14.49 -8.64 -1.52
C VAL A 183 -13.03 -9.01 -1.33
N TYR A 184 -12.13 -8.50 -2.17
CA TYR A 184 -10.69 -8.74 -2.03
C TYR A 184 -10.19 -8.26 -0.67
N LEU A 185 -10.45 -7.01 -0.30
CA LEU A 185 -9.95 -6.43 0.95
C LEU A 185 -10.51 -7.12 2.20
N ALA A 186 -11.80 -7.46 2.23
CA ALA A 186 -12.43 -8.16 3.35
C ALA A 186 -11.96 -9.61 3.50
N GLY A 187 -11.44 -10.21 2.42
CA GLY A 187 -10.85 -11.54 2.44
C GLY A 187 -9.39 -11.58 2.91
N LEU A 188 -8.74 -10.44 3.11
CA LEU A 188 -7.36 -10.38 3.60
C LEU A 188 -7.29 -10.67 5.09
N ASP A 189 -6.18 -11.27 5.52
CA ASP A 189 -5.98 -11.63 6.91
C ASP A 189 -5.93 -10.38 7.81
N GLY A 190 -6.64 -10.44 8.93
CA GLY A 190 -6.90 -9.29 9.81
C GLY A 190 -8.00 -8.34 9.36
N ALA A 191 -8.61 -8.49 8.18
CA ALA A 191 -9.72 -7.64 7.72
C ALA A 191 -11.12 -8.25 7.93
N THR A 192 -11.23 -9.42 8.57
CA THR A 192 -12.46 -10.20 8.75
C THR A 192 -13.58 -9.48 9.51
N ALA A 193 -13.27 -8.39 10.21
CA ALA A 193 -14.26 -7.50 10.83
C ALA A 193 -15.14 -6.75 9.81
N TRP A 194 -14.73 -6.71 8.53
CA TRP A 194 -15.43 -5.98 7.48
C TRP A 194 -16.25 -6.92 6.59
N ARG A 195 -17.54 -6.61 6.40
CA ARG A 195 -18.38 -7.30 5.42
C ARG A 195 -18.19 -6.68 4.03
N PRO A 196 -18.02 -7.48 2.96
CA PRO A 196 -17.84 -6.97 1.60
C PRO A 196 -18.88 -5.93 1.18
N ASP A 197 -20.18 -6.19 1.38
CA ASP A 197 -21.24 -5.26 0.97
C ASP A 197 -21.15 -3.90 1.67
N SER A 198 -20.86 -3.90 2.98
CA SER A 198 -20.70 -2.66 3.74
C SER A 198 -19.47 -1.89 3.29
N LEU A 199 -18.38 -2.59 2.98
CA LEU A 199 -17.15 -1.96 2.50
C LEU A 199 -17.34 -1.42 1.07
N ALA A 200 -18.00 -2.16 0.18
CA ALA A 200 -18.31 -1.74 -1.19
C ALA A 200 -19.08 -0.40 -1.20
N HIS A 201 -20.12 -0.29 -0.37
CA HIS A 201 -20.87 0.96 -0.22
C HIS A 201 -19.99 2.16 0.19
N HIS A 202 -18.96 1.92 1.01
CA HIS A 202 -18.02 2.97 1.39
C HIS A 202 -16.96 3.28 0.33
N LEU A 203 -16.70 2.38 -0.60
CA LEU A 203 -15.78 2.55 -1.72
C LEU A 203 -16.46 3.21 -2.93
N ASP A 204 -17.75 2.98 -3.15
CA ASP A 204 -18.56 3.60 -4.22
C ASP A 204 -18.81 5.11 -3.98
N GLY A 205 -18.50 5.62 -2.79
CA GLY A 205 -18.66 7.04 -2.46
C GLY A 205 -20.11 7.54 -2.45
N THR A 206 -21.11 6.66 -2.56
CA THR A 206 -22.52 7.06 -2.57
C THR A 206 -22.96 7.51 -1.16
N PRO A 207 -23.33 8.78 -0.95
CA PRO A 207 -23.91 9.20 0.32
C PRO A 207 -25.25 8.48 0.53
N ARG A 208 -25.54 8.05 1.76
CA ARG A 208 -26.91 7.61 2.09
C ARG A 208 -27.84 8.82 1.93
N LEU A 209 -28.81 8.72 1.03
CA LEU A 209 -30.05 9.46 1.18
C LEU A 209 -30.70 8.92 2.46
N THR A 210 -30.51 9.64 3.57
CA THR A 210 -31.29 9.42 4.78
C THR A 210 -32.73 9.74 4.42
N MET A 211 -33.54 8.72 4.14
CA MET A 211 -34.99 8.90 4.06
C MET A 211 -35.49 9.21 5.46
N SER A 212 -35.58 10.49 5.77
CA SER A 212 -36.35 10.99 6.91
C SER A 212 -37.78 10.47 6.74
N ARG A 213 -38.21 9.62 7.67
CA ARG A 213 -39.63 9.31 7.84
C ARG A 213 -40.32 10.63 8.23
N GLU A 214 -41.04 11.22 7.29
CA GLU A 214 -42.07 12.20 7.63
C GLU A 214 -43.15 11.46 8.42
N SER A 215 -43.11 11.62 9.74
CA SER A 215 -44.27 11.37 10.59
C SER A 215 -45.30 12.43 10.27
N GLY A 216 -46.23 12.09 9.36
CA GLY A 216 -47.43 12.87 9.12
C GLY A 216 -48.29 12.89 10.38
N THR A 217 -48.41 14.05 10.99
CA THR A 217 -49.43 14.35 11.99
C THR A 217 -50.58 15.05 11.28
N GLY A 218 -51.78 14.50 11.39
CA GLY A 218 -53.00 15.26 11.14
C GLY A 218 -54.25 14.39 11.35
N PRO A 219 -55.43 15.01 11.46
CA PRO A 219 -55.73 16.36 11.97
C PRO A 219 -56.02 16.36 13.49
#